data_AF-A0A397ASJ3-F1
#
_entry.id   AF-A0A397ASJ3-F1
#
_cell.length_a   1.000
_cell.length_b   1.000
_cell.length_c   1.000
_cell.angle_alpha   90.00
_cell.angle_beta   90.00
_cell.angle_gamma   90.00
#
_symmetry.space_group_name_H-M   'P 1'
#
loop_
_entity.id
_entity.type
_entity.pdbx_description
1 polymer ?
#
loop_
_entity_poly.entity_id
_entity_poly.type
_entity_poly.pdbx_seq_one_letter_code
_entity_poly.pdbx_strand_id
1 'polypeptide(L)'
;AWHTAYLNELPSLLKIEEDCIQPYLYHAIYISTASLCTKLHALLEAFFEAKQMCDPMLYRLLEPMLWRGLSATNDQVRKQAAIVLFQGFPYQKFHLDGNKSASKEDTDALLQKQVDGMLLLVQDTSPATRVVAVHGLAKLAPYLNDKQETVRAAFCRLLVRIKSIRNMHFYDIAPVDSCLLRLVMDAARPSVAKPITNLFLRSYFPQDVSKRELLQTVVLPQMASNRVLQRLVHKYQLLLDEAANQS
;
A
#
# COMPACT_ATOMS: atom_id res chain seq x y z
N ALA A 1 23.51 -19.06 -7.11
CA ALA A 1 22.87 -19.92 -8.14
C ALA A 1 21.87 -19.12 -8.97
N TRP A 2 20.70 -18.74 -8.44
CA TRP A 2 19.69 -18.00 -9.20
C TRP A 2 20.24 -16.71 -9.85
N HIS A 3 20.89 -15.84 -9.08
CA HIS A 3 21.45 -14.58 -9.60
C HIS A 3 22.45 -14.80 -10.75
N THR A 4 23.30 -15.82 -10.65
CA THR A 4 24.23 -16.22 -11.72
C THR A 4 23.47 -16.71 -12.96
N ALA A 5 22.44 -17.53 -12.78
CA ALA A 5 21.62 -18.02 -13.88
C ALA A 5 20.84 -16.90 -14.58
N TYR A 6 20.35 -15.92 -13.81
CA TYR A 6 19.62 -14.77 -14.30
C TYR A 6 20.54 -13.85 -15.13
N LEU A 7 21.70 -13.46 -14.59
CA LEU A 7 22.63 -12.55 -15.28
C LEU A 7 23.25 -13.15 -16.55
N ASN A 8 23.41 -14.47 -16.61
CA ASN A 8 24.02 -15.15 -17.76
C ASN A 8 22.98 -15.82 -18.67
N GLU A 9 21.68 -15.55 -18.46
CA GLU A 9 20.57 -16.12 -19.23
C GLU A 9 20.66 -17.66 -19.38
N LEU A 10 21.06 -18.34 -18.30
CA LEU A 10 21.31 -19.78 -18.35
C LEU A 10 20.00 -20.55 -18.56
N PRO A 11 20.00 -21.64 -19.37
CA PRO A 11 18.82 -22.48 -19.57
C PRO A 11 18.25 -23.08 -18.27
N SER A 12 19.08 -23.17 -17.22
CA SER A 12 18.67 -23.65 -15.90
C SER A 12 17.84 -22.66 -15.10
N LEU A 13 17.67 -21.40 -15.54
CA LEU A 13 17.00 -20.35 -14.78
C LEU A 13 15.58 -20.76 -14.36
N LEU A 14 14.73 -21.11 -15.32
CA LEU A 14 13.34 -21.53 -15.05
C LEU A 14 13.29 -22.74 -14.12
N LYS A 15 14.20 -23.69 -14.30
CA LYS A 15 14.28 -24.89 -13.45
C LYS A 15 14.66 -24.55 -12.02
N ILE A 16 15.58 -23.60 -11.80
CA ILE A 16 15.91 -23.11 -10.46
C ILE A 16 14.69 -22.42 -9.83
N GLU A 17 13.96 -21.62 -10.61
CA GLU A 17 12.77 -20.91 -10.14
C GLU A 17 11.66 -21.87 -9.71
N GLU A 18 11.37 -22.87 -10.54
CA GLU A 18 10.26 -23.82 -10.35
C GLU A 18 10.60 -24.94 -9.37
N ASP A 19 11.78 -25.54 -9.45
CA ASP A 19 12.14 -26.68 -8.61
C ASP A 19 12.75 -26.25 -7.27
N CYS A 20 13.34 -25.05 -7.19
CA CYS A 20 14.13 -24.65 -6.02
C CYS A 20 13.65 -23.38 -5.31
N ILE A 21 12.80 -22.54 -5.91
CA ILE A 21 12.29 -21.32 -5.25
C ILE A 21 10.80 -21.45 -4.97
N GLN A 22 10.02 -21.86 -5.97
CA GLN A 22 8.57 -22.01 -5.85
C GLN A 22 8.11 -22.90 -4.69
N PRO A 23 8.77 -24.04 -4.36
CA PRO A 23 8.36 -24.86 -3.23
C PRO A 23 8.51 -24.14 -1.89
N TYR A 24 9.57 -23.34 -1.71
CA TYR A 24 9.75 -22.56 -0.49
C TYR A 24 8.70 -21.44 -0.38
N LEU A 25 8.38 -20.76 -1.49
CA LEU A 25 7.29 -19.78 -1.54
C LEU A 25 5.94 -20.43 -1.19
N TYR A 26 5.67 -21.62 -1.73
CA TYR A 26 4.47 -22.39 -1.41
C TYR A 26 4.43 -22.75 0.08
N HIS A 27 5.51 -23.29 0.63
CA HIS A 27 5.55 -23.67 2.04
C HIS A 27 5.52 -22.47 2.98
N ALA A 28 6.04 -21.31 2.58
CA ALA A 28 5.90 -20.09 3.37
C ALA A 28 4.43 -19.74 3.61
N ILE A 29 3.56 -20.00 2.64
CA ILE A 29 2.11 -19.74 2.73
C ILE A 29 1.34 -20.88 3.41
N TYR A 30 1.61 -22.14 3.04
CA TYR A 30 0.70 -23.26 3.34
C TYR A 30 1.13 -24.17 4.48
N ILE A 31 2.35 -24.03 5.02
CA ILE A 31 2.81 -24.94 6.07
C ILE A 31 2.15 -24.63 7.42
N SER A 32 1.77 -25.66 8.17
CA SER A 32 1.14 -25.50 9.48
C SER A 32 2.16 -25.26 10.61
N THR A 33 3.43 -25.62 10.40
CA THR A 33 4.48 -25.52 11.42
C THR A 33 5.03 -24.09 11.54
N ALA A 34 4.67 -23.38 12.61
CA ALA A 34 5.02 -21.98 12.79
C ALA A 34 6.54 -21.69 12.78
N SER A 35 7.35 -22.53 13.45
CA SER A 35 8.81 -22.33 13.52
C SER A 35 9.49 -22.49 12.16
N LEU A 36 8.98 -23.41 11.32
CA LEU A 36 9.48 -23.59 9.96
C LEU A 36 9.04 -22.44 9.07
N CYS A 37 7.80 -21.97 9.21
CA CYS A 37 7.31 -20.80 8.49
C CYS A 37 8.18 -19.56 8.73
N THR A 38 8.54 -19.24 9.99
CA THR A 38 9.44 -18.11 10.30
C THR A 38 10.79 -18.24 9.60
N LYS A 39 11.38 -19.44 9.58
CA LYS A 39 12.66 -19.70 8.90
C LYS A 39 12.54 -19.57 7.38
N LEU A 40 11.41 -20.00 6.80
CA LEU A 40 11.14 -19.86 5.38
C LEU A 40 11.00 -18.38 4.97
N HIS A 41 10.28 -17.57 5.76
CA HIS A 41 10.19 -16.14 5.50
C HIS A 41 11.55 -15.44 5.61
N ALA A 42 12.39 -15.82 6.59
CA ALA A 42 13.74 -15.28 6.70
C ALA A 42 14.63 -15.67 5.50
N LEU A 43 14.51 -16.90 5.00
CA LEU A 43 15.24 -17.34 3.80
C LEU A 43 14.79 -16.56 2.55
N LEU A 44 13.48 -16.37 2.40
CA LEU A 44 12.89 -15.71 1.23
C LEU A 44 13.05 -14.18 1.26
N GLU A 45 13.33 -13.59 2.42
CA GLU A 45 13.53 -12.15 2.60
C GLU A 45 14.56 -11.58 1.61
N ALA A 46 15.63 -12.32 1.32
CA ALA A 46 16.64 -11.91 0.35
C ALA A 46 16.07 -11.61 -1.06
N PHE A 47 15.05 -12.38 -1.49
CA PHE A 47 14.41 -12.13 -2.78
C PHE A 47 13.49 -10.91 -2.75
N PHE A 48 12.81 -10.66 -1.62
CA PHE A 48 11.94 -9.50 -1.45
C PHE A 48 12.74 -8.20 -1.27
N GLU A 49 13.89 -8.23 -0.59
CA GLU A 49 14.82 -7.10 -0.54
C GLU A 49 15.41 -6.80 -1.93
N ALA A 50 15.71 -7.84 -2.70
CA ALA A 50 16.15 -7.73 -4.10
C ALA A 50 14.99 -7.65 -5.10
N LYS A 51 13.79 -7.23 -4.68
CA LYS A 51 12.57 -7.27 -5.51
C LYS A 51 12.74 -6.56 -6.85
N GLN A 52 13.51 -5.48 -6.94
CA GLN A 52 13.72 -4.79 -8.24
C GLN A 52 14.26 -5.71 -9.34
N MET A 53 15.05 -6.72 -8.97
CA MET A 53 15.58 -7.73 -9.91
C MET A 53 14.68 -8.97 -9.99
N CYS A 54 14.02 -9.31 -8.88
CA CYS A 54 13.30 -10.57 -8.75
C CYS A 54 11.80 -10.46 -9.06
N ASP A 55 11.25 -9.25 -9.22
CA ASP A 55 9.79 -9.01 -9.30
C ASP A 55 9.07 -9.88 -10.34
N PRO A 56 9.60 -10.01 -11.59
CA PRO A 56 8.94 -10.84 -12.59
C PRO A 56 8.83 -12.30 -12.17
N MET A 57 9.91 -12.87 -11.64
CA MET A 57 9.93 -14.23 -11.11
C MET A 57 8.99 -14.33 -9.90
N LEU A 58 9.12 -13.43 -8.92
CA LEU A 58 8.35 -13.47 -7.68
C LEU A 58 6.86 -13.47 -7.97
N TYR A 59 6.37 -12.53 -8.79
CA TYR A 59 4.95 -12.47 -9.12
C TYR A 59 4.51 -13.71 -9.91
N ARG A 60 5.28 -14.15 -10.92
CA ARG A 60 4.97 -15.36 -11.72
C ARG A 60 4.81 -16.60 -10.84
N LEU A 61 5.73 -16.81 -9.91
CA LEU A 61 5.69 -17.96 -9.01
C LEU A 61 4.57 -17.83 -7.97
N LEU A 62 4.36 -16.64 -7.41
CA LEU A 62 3.42 -16.40 -6.32
C LEU A 62 1.97 -16.26 -6.77
N GLU A 63 1.68 -15.75 -7.96
CA GLU A 63 0.33 -15.33 -8.34
C GLU A 63 -0.75 -16.35 -7.96
N PRO A 64 -0.74 -17.61 -8.46
CA PRO A 64 -1.83 -18.54 -8.18
C PRO A 64 -1.89 -18.95 -6.70
N MET A 65 -0.75 -19.03 -6.01
CA MET A 65 -0.68 -19.49 -4.62
C MET A 65 -1.01 -18.38 -3.61
N LEU A 66 -0.62 -17.14 -3.89
CA LEU A 66 -0.91 -15.99 -3.04
C LEU A 66 -2.42 -15.77 -2.94
N TRP A 67 -3.11 -15.71 -4.08
CA TRP A 67 -4.55 -15.45 -4.10
C TRP A 67 -5.37 -16.60 -3.49
N ARG A 68 -4.94 -17.85 -3.70
CA ARG A 68 -5.55 -19.00 -3.01
C ARG A 68 -5.29 -18.96 -1.50
N GLY A 69 -4.10 -18.53 -1.07
CA GLY A 69 -3.73 -18.42 0.34
C GLY A 69 -4.53 -17.35 1.07
N LEU A 70 -4.70 -16.17 0.46
CA LEU A 70 -5.50 -15.07 1.00
C LEU A 70 -6.98 -15.44 1.18
N SER A 71 -7.50 -16.32 0.32
CA SER A 71 -8.88 -16.80 0.36
C SER A 71 -9.05 -18.14 1.11
N ALA A 72 -8.01 -18.63 1.79
CA ALA A 72 -8.06 -19.93 2.45
C ALA A 72 -9.03 -19.95 3.63
N THR A 73 -9.67 -21.10 3.88
CA THR A 73 -10.49 -21.31 5.08
C THR A 73 -9.66 -21.29 6.36
N ASN A 74 -8.42 -21.78 6.28
CA ASN A 74 -7.45 -21.80 7.37
C ASN A 74 -6.88 -20.39 7.63
N ASP A 75 -7.01 -19.89 8.85
CA ASP A 75 -6.60 -18.53 9.22
C ASP A 75 -5.08 -18.36 9.28
N GLN A 76 -4.34 -19.39 9.70
CA GLN A 76 -2.89 -19.41 9.64
C GLN A 76 -2.41 -19.24 8.19
N VAL A 77 -3.02 -19.93 7.23
CA VAL A 77 -2.68 -19.77 5.80
C VAL A 77 -2.95 -18.36 5.31
N ARG A 78 -4.11 -17.77 5.65
CA ARG A 78 -4.41 -16.36 5.31
C ARG A 78 -3.41 -15.39 5.93
N LYS A 79 -3.01 -15.62 7.18
CA LYS A 79 -2.00 -14.83 7.88
C LYS A 79 -0.64 -14.87 7.17
N GLN A 80 -0.19 -16.05 6.73
CA GLN A 80 1.08 -16.16 6.01
C GLN A 80 1.00 -15.56 4.60
N ALA A 81 -0.10 -15.78 3.89
CA ALA A 81 -0.35 -15.14 2.61
C ALA A 81 -0.36 -13.61 2.74
N ALA A 82 -0.89 -13.06 3.84
CA ALA A 82 -0.83 -11.64 4.15
C ALA A 82 0.63 -11.15 4.26
N ILE A 83 1.49 -11.85 5.00
CA ILE A 83 2.92 -11.47 5.12
C ILE A 83 3.57 -11.40 3.73
N VAL A 84 3.36 -12.43 2.90
CA VAL A 84 3.88 -12.45 1.52
C VAL A 84 3.32 -11.28 0.71
N LEU A 85 2.01 -11.01 0.78
CA LEU A 85 1.38 -9.89 0.08
C LEU A 85 2.06 -8.56 0.41
N PHE A 86 2.31 -8.29 1.71
CA PHE A 86 2.93 -7.04 2.14
C PHE A 86 4.43 -6.96 1.79
N GLN A 87 5.16 -8.08 1.83
CA GLN A 87 6.57 -8.11 1.45
C GLN A 87 6.79 -7.82 -0.04
N GLY A 88 5.89 -8.28 -0.91
CA GLY A 88 6.00 -8.08 -2.35
C GLY A 88 5.14 -6.94 -2.91
N PHE A 89 4.48 -6.14 -2.08
CA PHE A 89 3.71 -5.01 -2.58
C PHE A 89 4.63 -3.91 -3.15
N PRO A 90 4.27 -3.26 -4.26
CA PRO A 90 3.25 -3.66 -5.22
C PRO A 90 3.82 -4.70 -6.20
N TYR A 91 3.10 -5.80 -6.38
CA TYR A 91 3.36 -6.74 -7.46
C TYR A 91 2.96 -6.15 -8.81
N GLN A 92 3.70 -6.55 -9.86
CA GLN A 92 3.49 -6.12 -11.23
C GLN A 92 3.35 -7.33 -12.16
N LYS A 93 2.49 -7.21 -13.18
CA LYS A 93 2.42 -8.21 -14.26
C LYS A 93 3.54 -7.97 -15.26
N PHE A 94 4.18 -9.05 -15.70
CA PHE A 94 5.17 -9.06 -16.78
C PHE A 94 4.68 -10.02 -17.86
N HIS A 95 4.73 -9.61 -19.13
CA HIS A 95 4.41 -10.53 -20.22
C HIS A 95 5.50 -11.61 -20.36
N LEU A 96 5.08 -12.84 -20.66
CA LEU A 96 5.95 -14.01 -20.82
C LEU A 96 6.99 -13.83 -21.95
N ASP A 97 6.71 -12.96 -22.92
CA ASP A 97 7.51 -12.75 -24.13
C ASP A 97 8.71 -11.78 -23.92
N GLY A 98 9.15 -11.61 -22.68
CA GLY A 98 10.31 -10.79 -22.35
C GLY A 98 9.96 -9.32 -22.17
N ASN A 99 10.05 -8.86 -20.92
CA ASN A 99 10.21 -7.48 -20.45
C ASN A 99 9.26 -6.40 -21.01
N LYS A 100 8.18 -6.77 -21.71
CA LYS A 100 7.08 -5.85 -22.00
C LYS A 100 6.22 -5.75 -20.74
N SER A 101 6.23 -4.56 -20.15
CA SER A 101 5.32 -4.20 -19.06
C SER A 101 3.88 -4.48 -19.51
N ALA A 102 3.08 -5.03 -18.60
CA ALA A 102 1.64 -5.19 -18.85
C ALA A 102 0.99 -3.86 -19.24
N SER A 103 -0.19 -3.94 -19.85
CA SER A 103 -0.97 -2.75 -20.15
C SER A 103 -1.16 -1.91 -18.87
N LYS A 104 -1.32 -0.59 -19.03
CA LYS A 104 -1.62 0.30 -17.89
C LYS A 104 -2.87 -0.17 -17.15
N GLU A 105 -3.88 -0.60 -17.90
CA GLU A 105 -5.12 -1.15 -17.35
C GLU A 105 -4.90 -2.42 -16.53
N ASP A 106 -4.11 -3.37 -17.03
CA ASP A 106 -3.73 -4.57 -16.30
C ASP A 106 -2.97 -4.26 -15.00
N THR A 107 -2.09 -3.27 -15.07
CA THR A 107 -1.27 -2.83 -13.93
C THR A 107 -2.16 -2.20 -12.85
N ASP A 108 -3.08 -1.32 -13.26
CA ASP A 108 -4.03 -0.68 -12.35
C ASP A 108 -5.02 -1.70 -11.75
N ALA A 109 -5.46 -2.68 -12.55
CA ALA A 109 -6.33 -3.77 -12.08
C ALA A 109 -5.62 -4.68 -11.06
N LEU A 110 -4.35 -5.04 -11.30
CA LEU A 110 -3.57 -5.82 -10.34
C LEU A 110 -3.31 -5.03 -9.05
N LEU A 111 -3.00 -3.74 -9.16
CA LEU A 111 -2.82 -2.88 -8.00
C LEU A 111 -4.12 -2.79 -7.18
N GLN A 112 -5.28 -2.64 -7.85
CA GLN A 112 -6.57 -2.62 -7.19
C GLN A 112 -6.87 -3.96 -6.48
N LYS A 113 -6.58 -5.10 -7.13
CA LYS A 113 -6.73 -6.44 -6.53
C LYS A 113 -5.90 -6.60 -5.25
N GLN A 114 -4.67 -6.06 -5.23
CA GLN A 114 -3.82 -6.07 -4.03
C GLN A 114 -4.42 -5.23 -2.90
N VAL A 115 -4.89 -4.01 -3.22
CA VAL A 115 -5.57 -3.13 -2.25
C VAL A 115 -6.83 -3.79 -1.69
N ASP A 116 -7.65 -4.42 -2.53
CA ASP A 116 -8.85 -5.12 -2.08
C ASP A 116 -8.52 -6.30 -1.17
N GLY A 117 -7.47 -7.07 -1.50
CA GLY A 117 -6.93 -8.12 -0.63
C GLY A 117 -6.52 -7.59 0.76
N MET A 118 -5.82 -6.45 0.82
CA MET A 118 -5.44 -5.83 2.09
C MET A 118 -6.66 -5.39 2.91
N LEU A 119 -7.70 -4.86 2.26
CA LEU A 119 -8.93 -4.45 2.94
C LEU A 119 -9.71 -5.63 3.51
N LEU A 120 -9.68 -6.78 2.84
CA LEU A 120 -10.25 -8.02 3.37
C LEU A 120 -9.46 -8.51 4.59
N LEU A 121 -8.12 -8.49 4.54
CA LEU A 121 -7.25 -8.92 5.64
C LEU A 121 -7.41 -8.08 6.91
N VAL A 122 -7.62 -6.78 6.76
CA VAL A 122 -7.87 -5.87 7.90
C VAL A 122 -9.18 -6.22 8.61
N GLN A 123 -10.15 -6.78 7.89
CA GLN A 123 -11.46 -7.20 8.40
C GLN A 123 -11.54 -8.71 8.60
N ASP A 124 -10.39 -9.41 8.60
CA ASP A 124 -10.34 -10.86 8.72
C ASP A 124 -11.03 -11.34 10.01
N THR A 125 -11.63 -12.54 9.98
CA THR A 125 -12.27 -13.13 11.15
C THR A 125 -11.26 -13.44 12.27
N SER A 126 -10.03 -13.81 11.93
CA SER A 126 -8.96 -14.11 12.88
C SER A 126 -8.24 -12.84 13.36
N PRO A 127 -8.20 -12.55 14.68
CA PRO A 127 -7.48 -11.41 15.22
C PRO A 127 -5.99 -11.40 14.85
N ALA A 128 -5.35 -12.57 14.81
CA ALA A 128 -3.92 -12.67 14.47
C ALA A 128 -3.64 -12.23 13.03
N THR A 129 -4.54 -12.55 12.09
CA THR A 129 -4.45 -12.09 10.69
C THR A 129 -4.64 -10.59 10.59
N ARG A 130 -5.62 -10.02 11.33
CA ARG A 130 -5.82 -8.56 11.38
C ARG A 130 -4.60 -7.83 11.92
N VAL A 131 -3.95 -8.35 12.96
CA VAL A 131 -2.72 -7.79 13.52
C VAL A 131 -1.63 -7.76 12.45
N VAL A 132 -1.41 -8.85 11.73
CA VAL A 132 -0.45 -8.89 10.62
C VAL A 132 -0.81 -7.87 9.54
N ALA A 133 -2.08 -7.72 9.20
CA ALA A 133 -2.54 -6.77 8.20
C ALA A 133 -2.22 -5.31 8.57
N VAL A 134 -2.50 -4.92 9.82
CA VAL A 134 -2.21 -3.56 10.32
C VAL A 134 -0.70 -3.28 10.32
N HIS A 135 0.11 -4.23 10.80
CA HIS A 135 1.57 -4.09 10.77
C HIS A 135 2.11 -4.02 9.34
N GLY A 136 1.58 -4.84 8.43
CA GLY A 136 1.91 -4.82 7.01
C GLY A 136 1.60 -3.47 6.37
N LEU A 137 0.41 -2.92 6.64
CA LEU A 137 0.01 -1.61 6.14
C LEU A 137 0.90 -0.47 6.63
N ALA A 138 1.33 -0.49 7.89
CA ALA A 138 2.26 0.50 8.43
C ALA A 138 3.59 0.53 7.66
N LYS A 139 4.08 -0.64 7.21
CA LYS A 139 5.27 -0.74 6.36
C LYS A 139 5.06 -0.14 4.97
N LEU A 140 3.81 0.03 4.52
CA LEU A 140 3.48 0.63 3.23
C LEU A 140 3.39 2.17 3.27
N ALA A 141 3.53 2.81 4.43
CA ALA A 141 3.52 4.28 4.55
C ALA A 141 4.41 5.01 3.53
N PRO A 142 5.62 4.52 3.16
CA PRO A 142 6.45 5.17 2.14
C PRO A 142 5.79 5.28 0.76
N TYR A 143 4.83 4.40 0.41
CA TYR A 143 4.12 4.43 -0.88
C TYR A 143 3.18 5.63 -1.04
N LEU A 144 2.87 6.34 0.05
CA LEU A 144 2.27 7.67 -0.04
C LEU A 144 3.13 8.62 -0.89
N ASN A 145 4.44 8.38 -0.95
CA ASN A 145 5.41 9.16 -1.69
C ASN A 145 5.98 8.44 -2.92
N ASP A 146 5.30 7.41 -3.43
CA ASP A 146 5.76 6.66 -4.61
C ASP A 146 5.92 7.57 -5.84
N LYS A 147 6.85 7.23 -6.73
CA LYS A 147 7.08 7.96 -7.98
C LYS A 147 5.84 7.93 -8.88
N GLN A 148 5.15 6.80 -8.93
CA GLN A 148 3.97 6.58 -9.74
C GLN A 148 2.72 7.15 -9.06
N GLU A 149 2.01 8.04 -9.76
CA GLU A 149 0.78 8.64 -9.24
C GLU A 149 -0.30 7.59 -8.95
N THR A 150 -0.41 6.54 -9.76
CA THR A 150 -1.40 5.47 -9.57
C THR A 150 -1.18 4.72 -8.26
N VAL A 151 0.08 4.47 -7.88
CA VAL A 151 0.46 3.88 -6.59
C VAL A 151 0.11 4.82 -5.43
N ARG A 152 0.48 6.11 -5.53
CA ARG A 152 0.09 7.12 -4.52
C ARG A 152 -1.43 7.18 -4.35
N ALA A 153 -2.17 7.23 -5.46
CA ALA A 153 -3.61 7.30 -5.48
C ALA A 153 -4.26 6.05 -4.87
N ALA A 154 -3.74 4.85 -5.19
CA ALA A 154 -4.20 3.60 -4.61
C ALA A 154 -3.98 3.55 -3.09
N PHE A 155 -2.81 3.97 -2.61
CA PHE A 155 -2.53 4.06 -1.18
C PHE A 155 -3.46 5.07 -0.48
N CYS A 156 -3.72 6.24 -1.08
CA CYS A 156 -4.65 7.20 -0.51
C CYS A 156 -6.09 6.67 -0.44
N ARG A 157 -6.54 5.93 -1.47
CA ARG A 157 -7.84 5.25 -1.45
C ARG A 157 -7.89 4.20 -0.33
N LEU A 158 -6.82 3.42 -0.15
CA LEU A 158 -6.69 2.45 0.93
C LEU A 158 -6.86 3.11 2.30
N LEU A 159 -6.20 4.24 2.57
CA LEU A 159 -6.37 4.99 3.82
C LEU A 159 -7.83 5.45 4.04
N VAL A 160 -8.51 5.91 2.99
CA VAL A 160 -9.93 6.32 3.08
C VAL A 160 -10.81 5.13 3.45
N ARG A 161 -10.53 3.96 2.86
CA ARG A 161 -11.25 2.73 3.18
C ARG A 161 -10.97 2.27 4.60
N ILE A 162 -9.73 2.37 5.08
CA ILE A 162 -9.35 2.06 6.46
C ILE A 162 -10.05 2.97 7.46
N LYS A 163 -10.14 4.28 7.18
CA LYS A 163 -10.90 5.24 8.00
C LYS A 163 -12.37 4.84 8.19
N SER A 164 -12.95 4.09 7.25
CA SER A 164 -14.34 3.63 7.35
C SER A 164 -14.52 2.37 8.21
N ILE A 165 -13.42 1.73 8.63
CA ILE A 165 -13.45 0.53 9.47
C ILE A 165 -13.49 0.95 10.94
N ARG A 166 -14.42 0.37 11.70
CA ARG A 166 -14.60 0.68 13.13
C ARG A 166 -13.30 0.38 13.91
N ASN A 167 -12.94 1.28 14.83
CA ASN A 167 -11.76 1.18 15.70
C ASN A 167 -10.42 1.15 14.95
N MET A 168 -10.38 1.66 13.72
CA MET A 168 -9.14 1.84 12.98
C MET A 168 -8.96 3.30 12.62
N HIS A 169 -7.73 3.77 12.80
CA HIS A 169 -7.37 5.11 12.44
C HIS A 169 -6.33 5.08 11.34
N PHE A 170 -6.56 5.82 10.27
CA PHE A 170 -5.60 5.90 9.17
C PHE A 170 -4.24 6.46 9.65
N TYR A 171 -4.23 7.27 10.70
CA TYR A 171 -3.03 7.87 11.27
C TYR A 171 -2.13 6.88 12.03
N ASP A 172 -2.66 5.70 12.37
CA ASP A 172 -1.84 4.58 12.89
C ASP A 172 -0.99 3.93 11.77
N ILE A 173 -1.30 4.24 10.51
CA ILE A 173 -0.64 3.70 9.33
C ILE A 173 0.19 4.78 8.62
N ALA A 174 -0.44 5.93 8.34
CA ALA A 174 0.19 7.05 7.66
C ALA A 174 0.00 8.33 8.49
N PRO A 175 1.08 8.91 9.05
CA PRO A 175 0.99 10.11 9.87
C PRO A 175 0.25 11.26 9.17
N VAL A 176 -0.52 12.03 9.94
CA VAL A 176 -1.30 13.16 9.43
C VAL A 176 -0.42 14.15 8.66
N ASP A 177 0.76 14.48 9.18
CA ASP A 177 1.70 15.41 8.55
C ASP A 177 2.17 14.92 7.18
N SER A 178 2.41 13.62 7.02
CA SER A 178 2.77 13.03 5.74
C SER A 178 1.62 13.12 4.74
N CYS A 179 0.38 12.88 5.18
CA CYS A 179 -0.81 13.00 4.35
C CYS A 179 -1.06 14.45 3.91
N LEU A 180 -0.93 15.40 4.83
CA LEU A 180 -1.06 16.83 4.53
C LEU A 180 0.03 17.31 3.57
N LEU A 181 1.29 16.92 3.79
CA LEU A 181 2.37 17.22 2.85
C LEU A 181 2.06 16.66 1.46
N ARG A 182 1.56 15.42 1.38
CA ARG A 182 1.20 14.80 0.11
C ARG A 182 0.04 15.53 -0.58
N LEU A 183 -0.98 15.98 0.15
CA LEU A 183 -2.10 16.76 -0.41
C LEU A 183 -1.60 18.00 -1.18
N VAL A 184 -0.58 18.66 -0.66
CA VAL A 184 0.02 19.85 -1.26
C VAL A 184 0.80 19.50 -2.51
N MET A 185 1.66 18.50 -2.40
CA MET A 185 2.53 18.09 -3.49
C MET A 185 1.70 17.61 -4.70
N ASP A 186 0.56 16.98 -4.45
CA ASP A 186 -0.36 16.46 -5.46
C ASP A 186 -1.63 17.31 -5.62
N ALA A 187 -1.62 18.60 -5.24
CA ALA A 187 -2.81 19.46 -5.30
C ALA A 187 -3.44 19.54 -6.70
N ALA A 188 -2.61 19.50 -7.75
CA ALA A 188 -3.04 19.48 -9.15
C ALA A 188 -3.38 18.07 -9.68
N ARG A 189 -3.34 17.02 -8.85
CA ARG A 189 -3.62 15.62 -9.20
C ARG A 189 -4.86 15.13 -8.45
N PRO A 190 -6.07 15.27 -9.04
CA PRO A 190 -7.33 14.93 -8.36
C PRO A 190 -7.42 13.48 -7.89
N SER A 191 -6.77 12.55 -8.60
CA SER A 191 -6.66 11.12 -8.26
C SER A 191 -6.07 10.86 -6.88
N VAL A 192 -5.18 11.73 -6.40
CA VAL A 192 -4.48 11.67 -5.11
C VAL A 192 -5.09 12.67 -4.13
N ALA A 193 -5.27 13.93 -4.54
CA ALA A 193 -5.75 14.99 -3.68
C ALA A 193 -7.17 14.73 -3.15
N LYS A 194 -8.10 14.24 -4.00
CA LYS A 194 -9.49 14.02 -3.58
C LYS A 194 -9.61 12.97 -2.46
N PRO A 195 -8.98 11.78 -2.54
CA PRO A 195 -8.95 10.84 -1.41
C PRO A 195 -8.35 11.45 -0.13
N ILE A 196 -7.24 12.17 -0.21
CA ILE A 196 -6.61 12.76 0.98
C ILE A 196 -7.51 13.83 1.60
N THR A 197 -8.13 14.70 0.79
CA THR A 197 -9.13 15.65 1.28
C THR A 197 -10.29 14.93 1.98
N ASN A 198 -10.76 13.80 1.44
CA ASN A 198 -11.81 12.99 2.08
C ASN A 198 -11.37 12.34 3.41
N LEU A 199 -10.07 12.08 3.61
CA LEU A 199 -9.53 11.67 4.92
C LEU A 199 -9.78 12.73 5.99
N PHE A 200 -9.72 14.00 5.64
CA PHE A 200 -9.82 15.10 6.61
C PHE A 200 -11.23 15.68 6.71
N LEU A 201 -11.99 15.79 5.62
CA LEU A 201 -13.25 16.51 5.57
C LEU A 201 -14.23 16.16 6.71
N ARG A 202 -14.54 14.88 6.95
CA ARG A 202 -15.48 14.53 8.04
C ARG A 202 -14.93 14.67 9.45
N SER A 203 -13.60 14.72 9.61
CA SER A 203 -12.94 14.78 10.92
C SER A 203 -12.60 16.23 11.33
N TYR A 204 -12.43 17.10 10.34
CA TYR A 204 -12.10 18.52 10.54
C TYR A 204 -13.29 19.45 10.24
N PHE A 205 -14.26 19.02 9.42
CA PHE A 205 -15.42 19.80 8.97
C PHE A 205 -16.74 19.04 9.24
N PRO A 206 -17.28 19.03 10.48
CA PRO A 206 -18.65 18.65 10.77
C PRO A 206 -19.64 19.27 9.77
N GLN A 207 -20.56 18.46 9.27
CA GLN A 207 -21.49 18.81 8.18
C GLN A 207 -22.59 19.78 8.62
N ASP A 208 -22.71 19.93 9.93
CA ASP A 208 -23.70 20.63 10.73
C ASP A 208 -23.25 22.06 11.10
N VAL A 209 -22.02 22.45 10.75
CA VAL A 209 -21.45 23.77 11.05
C VAL A 209 -21.24 24.57 9.77
N SER A 210 -21.51 25.87 9.81
CA SER A 210 -21.31 26.75 8.65
C SER A 210 -19.82 26.79 8.25
N LYS A 211 -19.52 26.80 6.95
CA LYS A 211 -18.14 26.75 6.42
C LYS A 211 -17.24 27.85 7.00
N ARG A 212 -17.79 29.04 7.25
CA ARG A 212 -17.08 30.23 7.77
C ARG A 212 -16.70 30.07 9.24
N GLU A 213 -17.66 29.62 10.04
CA GLU A 213 -17.49 29.42 11.48
C GLU A 213 -16.50 28.29 11.77
N LEU A 214 -16.54 27.25 10.94
CA LEU A 214 -15.64 26.12 11.02
C LEU A 214 -14.19 26.47 10.63
N LEU A 215 -14.02 27.31 9.61
CA LEU A 215 -12.73 27.90 9.25
C LEU A 215 -12.11 28.64 10.43
N GLN A 216 -12.91 29.44 11.15
CA GLN A 216 -12.45 30.27 12.26
C GLN A 216 -12.19 29.49 13.56
N THR A 217 -13.02 28.51 13.87
CA THR A 217 -13.01 27.83 15.19
C THR A 217 -12.18 26.56 15.24
N VAL A 218 -12.02 25.85 14.12
CA VAL A 218 -11.34 24.54 14.08
C VAL A 218 -10.14 24.59 13.15
N VAL A 219 -10.33 25.04 11.91
CA VAL A 219 -9.29 24.96 10.89
C VAL A 219 -8.14 25.90 11.18
N LEU A 220 -8.38 27.21 11.34
CA LEU A 220 -7.31 28.19 11.58
C LEU A 220 -6.51 27.91 12.87
N PRO A 221 -7.11 27.55 14.02
CA PRO A 221 -6.35 27.18 15.22
C PRO A 221 -5.55 25.87 15.08
N GLN A 222 -6.08 24.86 14.39
CA GLN A 222 -5.33 23.63 14.12
C GLN A 222 -4.23 23.81 13.06
N MET A 223 -4.48 24.67 12.06
CA MET A 223 -3.47 25.12 11.11
C MET A 223 -2.37 25.93 11.81
N ALA A 224 -2.73 26.72 12.82
CA ALA A 224 -1.79 27.50 13.63
C ALA A 224 -1.02 26.66 14.66
N SER A 225 -1.37 25.39 14.90
CA SER A 225 -0.61 24.49 15.77
C SER A 225 0.18 23.43 14.99
N ASN A 226 -0.21 23.16 13.75
CA ASN A 226 0.51 22.26 12.86
C ASN A 226 1.55 23.02 11.99
N ARG A 227 2.84 22.81 12.27
CA ARG A 227 3.95 23.50 11.58
C ARG A 227 3.97 23.28 10.06
N VAL A 228 3.43 22.18 9.56
CA VAL A 228 3.33 21.91 8.11
C VAL A 228 2.22 22.75 7.50
N LEU A 229 1.05 22.80 8.15
CA LEU A 229 -0.06 23.68 7.73
C LEU A 229 0.31 25.16 7.85
N GLN A 230 1.07 25.58 8.85
CA GLN A 230 1.59 26.96 8.93
C GLN A 230 2.49 27.32 7.73
N ARG A 231 3.44 26.45 7.37
CA ARG A 231 4.31 26.66 6.20
C ARG A 231 3.51 26.73 4.91
N LEU A 232 2.41 25.97 4.85
CA LEU A 232 1.49 25.96 3.72
C LEU A 232 0.66 27.21 3.62
N VAL A 233 0.02 27.61 4.72
CA VAL A 233 -0.72 28.87 4.80
C VAL A 233 0.19 30.02 4.41
N HIS A 234 1.42 30.08 4.94
CA HIS A 234 2.37 31.13 4.55
C HIS A 234 2.74 31.09 3.06
N LYS A 235 2.94 29.90 2.47
CA LYS A 235 3.27 29.73 1.05
C LYS A 235 2.09 30.09 0.12
N TYR A 236 0.86 29.89 0.55
CA TYR A 236 -0.36 30.10 -0.24
C TYR A 236 -1.21 31.29 0.24
N GLN A 237 -0.71 32.10 1.19
CA GLN A 237 -1.43 33.22 1.79
C GLN A 237 -1.92 34.22 0.73
N LEU A 238 -1.04 34.55 -0.22
CA LEU A 238 -1.35 35.43 -1.34
C LEU A 238 -2.52 34.91 -2.20
N LEU A 239 -2.59 33.60 -2.46
CA LEU A 239 -3.66 32.99 -3.25
C LEU A 239 -4.99 32.92 -2.48
N LEU A 240 -4.93 32.76 -1.16
CA LEU A 240 -6.11 32.81 -0.29
C LEU A 240 -6.66 34.23 -0.17
N ASP A 241 -5.78 35.23 -0.09
CA ASP A 241 -6.16 36.65 -0.03
C ASP A 241 -6.76 37.12 -1.37
N GLU A 242 -6.24 36.64 -2.50
CA GLU A 242 -6.82 36.87 -3.83
C GLU A 242 -8.22 36.25 -3.99
N ALA A 243 -8.41 35.03 -3.48
CA ALA A 243 -9.71 34.34 -3.54
C ALA A 243 -10.76 34.94 -2.60
N ALA A 244 -10.33 35.47 -1.44
CA ALA A 244 -11.22 36.12 -0.47
C ALA A 244 -11.70 37.52 -0.94
N ASN A 245 -10.93 38.17 -1.81
CA ASN A 245 -11.28 39.48 -2.39
C ASN A 245 -12.15 39.37 -3.66
N GLN A 246 -12.48 38.16 -4.11
CA GLN A 246 -13.33 37.88 -5.28
C GLN A 246 -14.74 37.38 -4.92
N SER A 247 -15.09 37.35 -3.63
CA SER A 247 -16.41 36.99 -3.09
C SER A 247 -17.03 38.13 -2.30
#